data_AF-A0AAV5P3L0-F1
#
_entry.id   AF-A0AAV5P3L0-F1
#
_cell.length_a   1.000
_cell.length_b   1.000
_cell.length_c   1.000
_cell.angle_alpha   90.00
_cell.angle_beta   90.00
_cell.angle_gamma   90.00
#
_symmetry.space_group_name_H-M   'P 1'
#
loop_
_entity.id
_entity.type
_entity.pdbx_description
1 polymer ?
#
loop_
_entity_poly.entity_id
_entity_poly.type
_entity_poly.pdbx_seq_one_letter_code
_entity_poly.pdbx_strand_id
1 'polypeptide(L)'
;MECQPFLQQSPQRFKGPALSGHVRCQNVSSSMRRGTLIPTTTCEQGADCGCGKTVTVLDTDHERDRQELPWQSTRWHESYKRRSLVEGLNAQFRFQNLNVNRGFIRMRGYGATNLLLAITLAGRNVCRLHDWYTTRELPDPWGEELGEDPDDRILDHYTRTRGRRSRRGPPSEQHAPDNMTT
;
A
#
# COMPACT_ATOMS: atom_id res chain seq x y z
N MET A 1 15.14 -24.17 15.30
CA MET A 1 14.95 -22.74 14.98
C MET A 1 16.26 -22.30 14.36
N GLU A 2 16.35 -22.43 13.04
CA GLU A 2 17.59 -22.29 12.29
C GLU A 2 17.76 -20.81 11.93
N CYS A 3 18.79 -20.18 12.50
CA CYS A 3 19.18 -18.82 12.12
C CYS A 3 19.67 -18.88 10.67
N GLN A 4 18.87 -18.32 9.75
CA GLN A 4 19.30 -18.14 8.37
C GLN A 4 20.64 -17.40 8.36
N PRO A 5 21.62 -17.83 7.54
CA PRO A 5 22.90 -17.17 7.45
C PRO A 5 22.68 -15.71 7.03
N PHE A 6 23.33 -14.80 7.73
CA PHE A 6 23.35 -13.38 7.39
C PHE A 6 23.95 -13.27 5.98
N LEU A 7 23.10 -13.04 4.97
CA LEU A 7 23.56 -12.85 3.60
C LEU A 7 24.40 -11.57 3.59
N GLN A 8 25.72 -11.73 3.64
CA GLN A 8 26.67 -10.63 3.54
C GLN A 8 26.43 -9.93 2.20
N GLN A 9 25.90 -8.71 2.25
CA GLN A 9 25.64 -7.97 1.02
C GLN A 9 26.95 -7.42 0.50
N SER A 10 27.08 -7.37 -0.84
CA SER A 10 28.19 -6.67 -1.46
C SER A 10 28.06 -5.16 -1.18
N PRO A 11 29.17 -4.45 -0.91
CA PRO A 11 29.14 -3.00 -0.69
C PRO A 11 28.49 -2.27 -1.86
N GLN A 12 27.58 -1.34 -1.54
CA GLN A 12 26.79 -0.63 -2.54
C GLN A 12 27.52 0.63 -2.99
N ARG A 13 27.59 0.85 -4.31
CA ARG A 13 28.21 2.04 -4.91
C ARG A 13 27.16 2.93 -5.54
N PHE A 14 27.01 4.13 -4.98
CA PHE A 14 26.12 5.17 -5.49
C PHE A 14 26.93 6.18 -6.29
N LYS A 15 26.59 6.31 -7.57
CA LYS A 15 27.18 7.31 -8.45
C LYS A 15 26.41 8.62 -8.32
N GLY A 16 27.14 9.73 -8.23
CA GLY A 16 26.58 11.06 -8.30
C GLY A 16 25.79 11.29 -9.60
N PRO A 17 24.87 12.25 -9.62
CA PRO A 17 23.88 12.40 -10.69
C PRO A 17 24.50 12.69 -12.07
N ALA A 18 25.70 13.29 -12.14
CA ALA A 18 26.37 13.54 -13.42
C ALA A 18 27.08 12.28 -13.95
N LEU A 19 27.57 11.41 -13.05
CA LEU A 19 28.15 10.10 -13.39
C LEU A 19 27.08 9.08 -13.79
N SER A 20 25.93 9.07 -13.11
CA SER A 20 24.79 8.23 -13.50
C SER A 20 24.06 8.76 -14.74
N GLY A 21 24.25 10.04 -15.05
CA GLY A 21 23.82 10.62 -16.31
C GLY A 21 22.47 11.31 -16.30
N HIS A 22 21.95 11.62 -15.12
CA HIS A 22 20.70 12.34 -14.94
C HIS A 22 20.85 13.85 -15.08
N VAL A 23 22.07 14.39 -14.92
CA VAL A 23 22.34 15.83 -15.01
C VAL A 23 23.64 16.11 -15.76
N ARG A 24 23.77 17.33 -16.29
CA ARG A 24 25.01 17.87 -16.86
C ARG A 24 25.66 18.79 -15.82
N CYS A 25 26.90 18.53 -15.46
CA CYS A 25 27.65 19.31 -14.48
C CYS A 25 28.96 19.83 -15.07
N GLN A 26 29.25 21.11 -14.85
CA GLN A 26 30.47 21.77 -15.34
C GLN A 26 31.75 21.12 -14.79
N ASN A 27 31.68 20.57 -13.57
CA ASN A 27 32.79 19.89 -12.91
C ASN A 27 33.04 18.46 -13.42
N VAL A 28 32.14 17.94 -14.27
CA VAL A 28 32.26 16.60 -14.86
C VAL A 28 32.16 16.73 -16.38
N SER A 29 33.32 16.89 -17.03
CA SER A 29 33.41 17.17 -18.47
C SER A 29 32.71 16.13 -19.35
N SER A 30 32.70 14.85 -18.94
CA SER A 30 31.99 13.78 -19.64
C SER A 30 30.46 13.96 -19.65
N SER A 31 29.90 14.56 -18.59
CA SER A 31 28.46 14.84 -18.51
C SER A 31 28.04 16.01 -19.40
N MET A 32 28.91 17.00 -19.60
CA MET A 32 28.64 18.16 -20.46
C MET A 32 28.53 17.81 -21.94
N ARG A 33 29.13 16.69 -22.37
CA ARG A 33 29.04 16.17 -23.74
C ARG A 33 27.69 15.56 -24.09
N ARG A 34 26.78 15.41 -23.12
CA ARG A 34 25.44 14.84 -23.33
C ARG A 34 24.47 15.87 -23.95
N GLY A 35 23.37 15.36 -24.51
CA GLY A 35 22.36 16.16 -25.20
C GLY A 35 21.67 17.20 -24.31
N THR A 36 21.07 18.20 -24.95
CA THR A 36 20.44 19.38 -24.31
C THR A 36 19.16 19.07 -23.54
N LEU A 37 18.57 17.88 -23.73
CA LEU A 37 17.38 17.42 -22.98
C LEU A 37 17.68 17.10 -21.51
N ILE A 38 18.95 16.90 -21.15
CA ILE A 38 19.36 16.61 -19.77
C ILE A 38 19.64 17.94 -19.05
N PRO A 39 19.04 18.19 -17.87
CA PRO A 39 19.19 19.46 -17.18
C PRO A 39 20.63 19.71 -16.74
N THR A 40 21.05 20.97 -16.85
CA THR A 40 22.36 21.44 -16.39
C THR A 40 22.29 21.93 -14.95
N THR A 41 23.18 21.45 -14.09
CA THR A 41 23.27 21.86 -12.69
C THR A 41 23.85 23.26 -12.56
N THR A 42 23.49 23.97 -11.50
CA THR A 42 24.04 25.30 -11.12
C THR A 42 25.34 25.22 -10.30
N CYS A 43 26.06 24.09 -10.35
CA CYS A 43 27.33 23.96 -9.62
C CYS A 43 28.38 24.93 -10.17
N GLU A 44 29.10 25.61 -9.27
CA GLU A 44 30.22 26.47 -9.63
C GLU A 44 31.41 25.65 -10.13
N GLN A 45 32.09 26.18 -11.15
CA GLN A 45 33.23 25.52 -11.76
C GLN A 45 34.41 25.45 -10.77
N GLY A 46 34.96 24.26 -10.55
CA GLY A 46 36.05 24.01 -9.62
C GLY A 46 35.64 23.90 -8.15
N ALA A 47 34.39 24.22 -7.79
CA ALA A 47 33.87 24.02 -6.44
C ALA A 47 33.60 22.53 -6.16
N ASP A 48 33.76 22.12 -4.90
CA ASP A 48 33.45 20.75 -4.49
C ASP A 48 31.94 20.48 -4.62
N CYS A 49 31.57 19.51 -5.47
CA CYS A 49 30.18 19.19 -5.75
C CYS A 49 29.94 17.68 -5.76
N GLY A 50 28.74 17.25 -5.32
CA GLY A 50 28.36 15.84 -5.28
C GLY A 50 28.13 15.20 -6.66
N CYS A 51 28.06 15.99 -7.73
CA CYS A 51 27.69 15.54 -9.06
C CYS A 51 28.63 14.46 -9.63
N GLY A 52 29.93 14.60 -9.34
CA GLY A 52 30.99 13.70 -9.80
C GLY A 52 31.48 12.68 -8.78
N LYS A 53 30.88 12.62 -7.57
CA LYS A 53 31.35 11.72 -6.51
C LYS A 53 30.75 10.32 -6.67
N THR A 54 31.50 9.30 -6.28
CA THR A 54 30.96 7.95 -6.07
C THR A 54 31.09 7.63 -4.60
N VAL A 55 29.96 7.42 -3.93
CA VAL A 55 29.93 7.03 -2.52
C VAL A 55 29.83 5.51 -2.48
N THR A 56 30.76 4.87 -1.78
CA THR A 56 30.65 3.44 -1.46
C THR A 56 30.17 3.35 -0.03
N VAL A 57 29.02 2.70 0.18
CA VAL A 57 28.48 2.44 1.51
C VAL A 57 28.82 1.00 1.87
N LEU A 58 29.47 0.82 3.02
CA LEU A 58 29.84 -0.51 3.51
C LEU A 58 28.60 -1.20 4.11
N ASP A 59 28.60 -2.52 4.09
CA ASP A 59 27.53 -3.34 4.69
C ASP A 59 27.37 -3.09 6.20
N THR A 60 28.43 -2.60 6.84
CA THR A 60 28.46 -2.23 8.27
C THR A 60 27.75 -0.93 8.60
N ASP A 61 27.56 -0.03 7.64
CA ASP A 61 27.09 1.34 7.88
C ASP A 61 25.55 1.47 7.86
N HIS A 62 24.83 0.34 7.65
CA HIS A 62 23.40 0.30 7.33
C HIS A 62 22.56 -0.50 8.34
N GLU A 63 22.94 -0.62 9.62
CA GLU A 63 22.26 -1.58 10.53
C GLU A 63 20.78 -1.29 10.82
N ARG A 64 20.34 -0.03 10.82
CA ARG A 64 18.97 0.36 11.19
C ARG A 64 17.97 0.31 10.03
N ASP A 65 18.41 0.65 8.82
CA ASP A 65 17.57 0.75 7.60
C ASP A 65 17.93 -0.33 6.57
N ARG A 66 18.33 -1.53 7.02
CA ARG A 66 18.70 -2.67 6.17
C ARG A 66 17.60 -2.99 5.17
N GLN A 67 17.71 -2.43 3.98
CA GLN A 67 16.96 -2.86 2.81
C GLN A 67 17.73 -4.02 2.18
N GLU A 68 17.13 -5.21 2.21
CA GLU A 68 17.71 -6.41 1.61
C GLU A 68 17.97 -6.25 0.11
N LEU A 69 17.16 -5.41 -0.54
CA LEU A 69 17.20 -5.13 -1.96
C LEU A 69 17.61 -3.67 -2.18
N PRO A 70 18.54 -3.38 -3.11
CA PRO A 70 18.95 -2.00 -3.38
C PRO A 70 17.75 -1.13 -3.76
N TRP A 71 17.63 0.03 -3.11
CA TRP A 71 16.57 1.00 -3.38
C TRP A 71 16.45 1.31 -4.88
N GLN A 72 15.22 1.39 -5.40
CA GLN A 72 14.89 1.57 -6.83
C GLN A 72 15.39 0.49 -7.80
N SER A 73 16.00 -0.60 -7.33
CA SER A 73 16.24 -1.76 -8.20
C SER A 73 14.93 -2.41 -8.64
N THR A 74 14.94 -3.14 -9.75
CA THR A 74 13.76 -3.90 -10.22
C THR A 74 13.26 -4.87 -9.15
N ARG A 75 14.17 -5.59 -8.49
CA ARG A 75 13.83 -6.52 -7.40
C ARG A 75 13.22 -5.80 -6.21
N TRP A 76 13.79 -4.65 -5.82
CA TRP A 76 13.22 -3.82 -4.76
C TRP A 76 11.80 -3.36 -5.13
N HIS A 77 11.60 -2.88 -6.36
CA HIS A 77 10.29 -2.47 -6.86
C HIS A 77 9.26 -3.61 -6.82
N GLU A 78 9.63 -4.83 -7.21
CA GLU A 78 8.76 -5.99 -7.14
C GLU A 78 8.40 -6.36 -5.69
N SER A 79 9.38 -6.33 -4.78
CA SER A 79 9.14 -6.55 -3.35
C SER A 79 8.22 -5.49 -2.76
N TYR A 80 8.48 -4.23 -3.08
CA TYR A 80 7.68 -3.09 -2.62
C TYR A 80 6.24 -3.17 -3.15
N LYS A 81 6.06 -3.48 -4.44
CA LYS A 81 4.72 -3.68 -5.04
C LYS A 81 3.95 -4.80 -4.32
N ARG A 82 4.59 -5.94 -4.03
CA ARG A 82 3.96 -7.04 -3.27
C ARG A 82 3.50 -6.57 -1.88
N ARG A 83 4.34 -5.82 -1.17
CA ARG A 83 3.98 -5.23 0.13
C ARG A 83 2.79 -4.29 0.02
N SER A 84 2.82 -3.34 -0.91
CA SER A 84 1.72 -2.39 -1.11
C SER A 84 0.40 -3.08 -1.45
N LEU A 85 0.43 -4.17 -2.22
CA LEU A 85 -0.76 -4.97 -2.52
C LEU A 85 -1.35 -5.62 -1.27
N VAL A 86 -0.51 -6.19 -0.39
CA VAL A 86 -0.95 -6.79 0.88
C VAL A 86 -1.50 -5.72 1.84
N GLU A 87 -0.83 -4.58 1.94
CA GLU A 87 -1.30 -3.46 2.78
C GLU A 87 -2.65 -2.92 2.29
N GLY A 88 -2.81 -2.77 0.98
CA GLY A 88 -4.09 -2.41 0.36
C GLY A 88 -5.19 -3.43 0.64
N LEU A 89 -4.89 -4.72 0.53
CA LEU A 89 -5.82 -5.81 0.86
C LEU A 89 -6.28 -5.74 2.32
N ASN A 90 -5.33 -5.56 3.25
CA ASN A 90 -5.63 -5.42 4.68
C ASN A 90 -6.52 -4.21 4.97
N ALA A 91 -6.28 -3.08 4.29
CA ALA A 91 -7.12 -1.89 4.40
C ALA A 91 -8.55 -2.14 3.87
N GLN A 92 -8.69 -2.85 2.76
CA GLN A 92 -10.00 -3.22 2.21
C GLN A 92 -10.80 -4.12 3.17
N PHE A 93 -10.14 -5.10 3.79
CA PHE A 93 -10.77 -5.95 4.81
C PHE A 93 -11.23 -5.16 6.03
N ARG A 94 -10.42 -4.21 6.49
CA ARG A 94 -10.77 -3.38 7.65
C ARG A 94 -11.87 -2.37 7.39
N PHE A 95 -11.93 -1.73 6.23
CA PHE A 95 -12.75 -0.52 6.08
C PHE A 95 -13.80 -0.54 4.97
N GLN A 96 -13.60 -1.30 3.90
CA GLN A 96 -14.46 -1.20 2.72
C GLN A 96 -15.38 -2.40 2.55
N ASN A 97 -14.80 -3.60 2.54
CA ASN A 97 -15.51 -4.77 2.01
C ASN A 97 -16.06 -5.68 3.11
N LEU A 98 -15.34 -5.85 4.21
CA LEU A 98 -15.74 -6.71 5.33
C LEU A 98 -15.97 -5.97 6.65
N ASN A 99 -15.38 -4.77 6.80
CA ASN A 99 -15.40 -3.99 8.04
C ASN A 99 -14.92 -4.79 9.27
N VAL A 100 -13.85 -5.60 9.11
CA VAL A 100 -13.25 -6.41 10.19
C VAL A 100 -12.49 -5.50 11.16
N ASN A 101 -13.24 -4.76 11.96
CA ASN A 101 -12.75 -3.86 12.98
C ASN A 101 -12.98 -4.42 14.38
N ARG A 102 -12.49 -3.69 15.39
CA ARG A 102 -12.73 -4.02 16.79
C ARG A 102 -14.23 -4.16 17.05
N GLY A 103 -14.65 -5.32 17.57
CA GLY A 103 -16.05 -5.64 17.84
C GLY A 103 -16.82 -6.28 16.69
N PHE A 104 -16.17 -6.55 15.54
CA PHE A 104 -16.70 -7.41 14.48
C PHE A 104 -16.85 -8.85 14.99
N ILE A 105 -15.76 -9.43 15.50
CA ILE A 105 -15.80 -10.66 16.28
C ILE A 105 -15.93 -10.28 17.76
N ARG A 106 -16.98 -10.79 18.42
CA ARG A 106 -17.28 -10.51 19.84
C ARG A 106 -16.95 -11.67 20.79
N MET A 107 -16.44 -12.79 20.27
CA MET A 107 -15.97 -13.90 21.11
C MET A 107 -14.70 -13.52 21.88
N ARG A 108 -14.55 -14.08 23.08
CA ARG A 108 -13.34 -13.94 23.90
C ARG A 108 -12.38 -15.10 23.59
N GLY A 109 -11.08 -14.79 23.56
CA GLY A 109 -10.01 -15.77 23.38
C GLY A 109 -9.42 -15.79 21.97
N TYR A 110 -8.10 -15.99 21.89
CA TYR A 110 -7.36 -15.95 20.63
C TYR A 110 -7.74 -17.07 19.66
N GLY A 111 -7.97 -18.30 20.15
CA GLY A 111 -8.34 -19.43 19.30
C GLY A 111 -9.65 -19.22 18.56
N ALA A 112 -10.72 -18.86 19.29
CA ALA A 112 -12.02 -18.56 18.70
C ALA A 112 -11.97 -17.35 17.75
N THR A 113 -11.23 -16.30 18.14
CA THR A 113 -11.07 -15.11 17.29
C THR A 113 -10.33 -15.43 16.00
N ASN A 114 -9.24 -16.21 16.07
CA ASN A 114 -8.46 -16.62 14.91
C ASN A 114 -9.25 -17.53 13.98
N LEU A 115 -10.02 -18.47 14.53
CA LEU A 115 -10.88 -19.35 13.72
C LEU A 115 -11.95 -18.55 12.97
N LEU A 116 -12.67 -17.66 13.65
CA LEU A 116 -13.68 -16.83 13.02
C LEU A 116 -13.08 -15.88 11.98
N LEU A 117 -11.90 -15.33 12.25
CA LEU A 117 -11.16 -14.53 11.28
C LEU A 117 -10.78 -15.36 10.05
N ALA A 118 -10.29 -16.59 10.24
CA ALA A 118 -9.93 -17.49 9.14
C ALA A 118 -11.14 -17.83 8.27
N ILE A 119 -12.28 -18.19 8.86
CA ILE A 119 -13.54 -18.46 8.14
C ILE A 119 -14.00 -17.22 7.37
N THR A 120 -13.93 -16.04 8.00
CA THR A 120 -14.29 -14.76 7.36
C THR A 120 -13.42 -14.49 6.13
N LEU A 121 -12.11 -14.70 6.25
CA LEU A 121 -11.17 -14.51 5.14
C LEU A 121 -11.37 -15.56 4.03
N ALA A 122 -11.67 -16.81 4.39
CA ALA A 122 -11.98 -17.87 3.42
C ALA A 122 -13.24 -17.55 2.62
N GLY A 123 -14.34 -17.18 3.27
CA GLY A 123 -15.56 -16.74 2.59
C GLY A 123 -15.32 -15.55 1.68
N ARG A 124 -14.47 -14.60 2.10
CA ARG A 124 -14.11 -13.45 1.26
C ARG A 124 -13.28 -13.84 0.03
N ASN A 125 -12.40 -14.83 0.13
CA ASN A 125 -11.67 -15.34 -1.02
C ASN A 125 -12.62 -15.95 -2.05
N VAL A 126 -13.65 -16.68 -1.61
CA VAL A 126 -14.70 -17.22 -2.49
C VAL A 126 -15.45 -16.09 -3.20
N CYS A 127 -15.94 -15.08 -2.46
CA CYS A 127 -16.60 -13.93 -3.09
C CYS A 127 -15.71 -13.20 -4.10
N ARG A 128 -14.41 -13.04 -3.78
CA ARG A 128 -13.47 -12.36 -4.68
C ARG A 128 -13.21 -13.18 -5.95
N LEU A 129 -13.17 -14.50 -5.83
CA LEU A 129 -13.03 -15.39 -6.97
C LEU A 129 -14.26 -15.28 -7.87
N HIS A 130 -15.45 -15.39 -7.29
CA HIS A 130 -16.72 -15.18 -7.96
C HIS A 130 -16.77 -13.82 -8.69
N ASP A 131 -16.50 -12.71 -7.99
CA ASP A 131 -16.42 -11.36 -8.58
C ASP A 131 -15.47 -11.33 -9.80
N TRP A 132 -14.32 -12.01 -9.74
CA TRP A 132 -13.33 -12.01 -10.82
C TRP A 132 -13.83 -12.73 -12.08
N TYR A 133 -14.55 -13.85 -11.91
CA TYR A 133 -15.13 -14.63 -13.00
C TYR A 133 -16.34 -13.92 -13.59
N THR A 134 -17.28 -13.46 -12.74
CA THR A 134 -18.49 -12.75 -13.15
C THR A 134 -18.17 -11.45 -13.89
N THR A 135 -17.17 -10.67 -13.43
CA THR A 135 -16.74 -9.44 -14.15
C THR A 135 -16.09 -9.70 -15.51
N ARG A 136 -15.74 -10.95 -15.82
CA ARG A 136 -15.17 -11.38 -17.11
C ARG A 136 -16.16 -12.17 -17.94
N GLU A 137 -17.41 -12.27 -17.50
CA GLU A 137 -18.44 -13.10 -18.14
C GLU A 137 -17.98 -14.57 -18.29
N LEU A 138 -17.16 -15.02 -17.33
CA LEU A 138 -16.70 -16.40 -17.25
C LEU A 138 -17.54 -17.17 -16.21
N PRO A 139 -17.80 -18.45 -16.44
CA PRO A 139 -18.50 -19.29 -15.47
C PRO A 139 -17.71 -19.44 -14.17
N ASP A 140 -18.40 -19.36 -13.02
CA ASP A 140 -17.77 -19.54 -11.70
C ASP A 140 -17.26 -20.98 -11.57
N PRO A 141 -15.96 -21.20 -11.27
CA PRO A 141 -15.39 -22.54 -11.18
C PRO A 141 -16.08 -23.44 -10.16
N TRP A 142 -16.64 -22.87 -9.08
CA TRP A 142 -17.40 -23.67 -8.12
C TRP A 142 -18.76 -24.08 -8.65
N GLY A 143 -19.41 -23.21 -9.43
CA GLY A 143 -20.67 -23.54 -10.11
C GLY A 143 -20.46 -24.64 -11.15
N GLU A 144 -19.38 -24.58 -11.93
CA GLU A 144 -19.03 -25.64 -12.89
C GLU A 144 -18.78 -27.00 -12.21
N GLU A 145 -17.99 -27.01 -11.13
CA GLU A 145 -17.67 -28.24 -10.40
C GLU A 145 -18.91 -28.86 -9.73
N LEU A 146 -19.82 -28.02 -9.21
CA LEU A 146 -21.04 -28.47 -8.53
C LEU A 146 -22.21 -28.73 -9.50
N GLY A 147 -22.05 -28.38 -10.78
CA GLY A 147 -23.13 -28.47 -11.78
C GLY A 147 -24.29 -27.51 -11.51
N GLU A 148 -24.00 -26.37 -10.90
CA GLU A 148 -24.98 -25.31 -10.63
C GLU A 148 -25.22 -24.47 -11.90
N ASP A 149 -26.44 -23.95 -12.05
CA ASP A 149 -26.75 -23.00 -13.12
C ASP A 149 -25.91 -21.72 -12.96
N PRO A 150 -25.60 -21.00 -14.07
CA PRO A 150 -24.88 -19.74 -14.01
C PRO A 150 -25.52 -18.76 -13.02
N ASP A 151 -24.68 -18.13 -12.20
CA ASP A 151 -25.16 -17.16 -11.21
C ASP A 151 -25.41 -15.80 -11.85
N ASP A 152 -26.68 -15.47 -12.05
CA ASP A 152 -27.14 -14.22 -12.66
C ASP A 152 -27.27 -13.06 -11.67
N ARG A 153 -26.94 -13.27 -10.39
CA ARG A 153 -27.12 -12.24 -9.36
C ARG A 153 -26.25 -11.03 -9.67
N ILE A 154 -26.86 -9.84 -9.57
CA ILE A 154 -26.11 -8.58 -9.68
C ILE A 154 -25.09 -8.55 -8.55
N LEU A 155 -23.80 -8.44 -8.91
CA LEU A 155 -22.70 -8.29 -7.94
C LEU A 155 -23.04 -7.14 -6.98
N ASP A 156 -23.19 -7.46 -5.70
CA ASP A 156 -23.64 -6.49 -4.71
C ASP A 156 -22.63 -5.33 -4.65
N HIS A 157 -23.07 -4.13 -5.00
CA HIS A 157 -22.27 -2.93 -4.83
C HIS A 157 -22.09 -2.71 -3.33
N TYR A 158 -20.89 -3.00 -2.82
CA TYR A 158 -20.45 -2.75 -1.45
C TYR A 158 -21.25 -1.61 -0.82
N THR A 159 -22.16 -1.95 0.09
CA THR A 159 -22.94 -0.96 0.82
C THR A 159 -21.95 -0.21 1.70
N ARG A 160 -21.42 0.90 1.17
CA ARG A 160 -20.63 1.86 1.93
C ARG A 160 -21.48 2.22 3.13
N THR A 161 -21.14 1.71 4.32
CA THR A 161 -21.84 2.08 5.55
C THR A 161 -21.79 3.60 5.60
N ARG A 162 -22.92 4.26 5.29
CA ARG A 162 -23.04 5.71 5.39
C ARG A 162 -22.63 6.03 6.81
N GLY A 163 -21.52 6.73 6.96
CA GLY A 163 -21.01 7.16 8.26
C GLY A 163 -22.18 7.71 9.06
N ARG A 164 -22.39 7.13 10.25
CA ARG A 164 -23.47 7.49 11.15
C ARG A 164 -23.38 9.00 11.38
N ARG A 165 -24.23 9.80 10.70
CA ARG A 165 -24.30 11.24 10.97
C ARG A 165 -24.66 11.37 12.44
N SER A 166 -23.72 11.88 13.24
CA SER A 166 -23.98 12.28 14.61
C SER A 166 -25.08 13.36 14.56
N ARG A 167 -26.33 12.97 14.76
CA ARG A 167 -27.41 13.91 15.06
C ARG A 167 -27.35 14.19 16.56
N ARG A 168 -26.44 15.06 16.97
CA ARG A 168 -26.63 15.92 18.14
C ARG A 168 -26.68 17.35 17.62
N GLY A 169 -27.88 17.79 17.25
CA GLY A 169 -28.17 19.22 17.27
C GLY A 169 -28.35 19.66 18.74
N PRO A 170 -28.06 20.92 19.07
CA PRO A 170 -28.23 21.42 20.44
C PRO A 170 -29.71 21.36 20.86
N PRO A 171 -30.02 21.27 22.17
CA PRO A 171 -31.39 21.28 22.65
C PRO A 171 -32.04 22.62 22.30
N SER A 172 -33.22 22.59 21.68
CA SER A 172 -34.04 23.78 21.45
C SER A 172 -34.53 24.33 22.79
N GLU A 173 -34.32 25.63 23.04
CA GLU A 173 -34.84 26.35 24.19
C GLU A 173 -36.36 26.20 24.27
N GLN A 174 -36.82 25.87 25.48
CA GLN A 174 -38.22 25.72 25.84
C GLN A 174 -38.89 27.10 25.83
N HIS A 175 -39.98 27.25 25.09
CA HIS A 175 -40.82 28.44 25.11
C HIS A 175 -41.57 28.49 26.45
N ALA A 176 -41.37 29.57 27.22
CA ALA A 176 -42.08 29.85 28.47
C ALA A 176 -43.51 30.36 28.19
N PRO A 177 -44.46 30.22 29.15
CA PRO A 177 -45.88 30.42 28.90
C PRO A 177 -46.31 31.88 29.10
N ASP A 178 -47.08 32.43 28.16
CA ASP A 178 -47.76 33.71 28.34
C ASP A 178 -49.25 33.51 28.67
N ASN A 179 -49.63 34.08 29.81
CA ASN A 179 -50.94 34.03 30.45
C ASN A 179 -51.96 34.97 29.77
N MET A 180 -53.19 34.47 29.63
CA MET A 180 -54.47 35.06 30.06
C MET A 180 -54.67 36.59 29.98
N THR A 181 -55.48 37.04 29.01
CA THR A 181 -56.53 38.11 29.06
C THR A 181 -57.10 38.21 27.64
N THR A 182 -58.39 38.23 27.33
CA THR A 182 -59.62 38.76 27.94
C THR A 182 -60.82 37.90 27.58
#